data_AF-A0A1E7FE85-F1
#
_entry.id   AF-A0A1E7FE85-F1
#
_cell.length_a   1.000
_cell.length_b   1.000
_cell.length_c   1.000
_cell.angle_alpha   90.00
_cell.angle_beta   90.00
_cell.angle_gamma   90.00
#
_symmetry.space_group_name_H-M   'P 1'
#
loop_
_entity.id
_entity.type
_entity.pdbx_description
1 polymer ?
#
loop_
_entity_poly.entity_id
_entity_poly.type
_entity_poly.pdbx_seq_one_letter_code
_entity_poly.pdbx_strand_id
1 'polypeptide(L)'
;IYKYLKFLLKEWERELTNRPESITRSVAGRHESKTLKQCKDYIRPLFKLLKSRKLEDGLQFHLLKIVNFAKEGEFVQAHDSYIDMAIGRAAWPIGVTMVGIHARSGRAKIESSNVAHVMNSEFQRKYLTSVKRLLTFDQKRRTDVNPSKKVT
;
A
#
# COMPACT_ATOMS: atom_id res chain seq x y z
N ILE A 1 7.74 4.43 -5.04
CA ILE A 1 7.23 3.23 -4.33
C ILE A 1 8.36 2.45 -3.64
N TYR A 2 9.23 1.73 -4.37
CA TYR A 2 10.24 0.82 -3.79
C TYR A 2 11.07 1.43 -2.64
N LYS A 3 11.70 2.59 -2.88
CA LYS A 3 12.56 3.25 -1.88
C LYS A 3 11.83 3.53 -0.56
N TYR A 4 10.58 3.98 -0.64
CA TYR A 4 9.76 4.31 0.53
C TYR A 4 9.42 3.06 1.36
N LEU A 5 8.85 2.04 0.72
CA LEU A 5 8.51 0.79 1.40
C LEU A 5 9.74 0.09 1.98
N LYS A 6 10.87 0.14 1.26
CA LYS A 6 12.13 -0.43 1.75
C LYS A 6 12.69 0.36 2.94
N PHE A 7 12.54 1.69 2.95
CA PHE A 7 12.87 2.52 4.10
C PHE A 7 12.04 2.15 5.32
N LEU A 8 10.70 2.10 5.19
CA LEU A 8 9.81 1.71 6.30
C LEU A 8 10.14 0.34 6.87
N LEU A 9 10.43 -0.64 6.01
CA LEU A 9 10.81 -1.98 6.43
C LEU A 9 12.10 -1.98 7.26
N LYS A 10 13.10 -1.17 6.88
CA LYS A 10 14.35 -1.03 7.62
C LYS A 10 14.16 -0.30 8.94
N GLU A 11 13.31 0.73 8.97
CA GLU A 11 12.99 1.43 10.21
C GLU A 11 12.27 0.50 11.20
N TRP A 12 11.33 -0.33 10.73
CA TRP A 12 10.67 -1.32 11.58
C TRP A 12 11.64 -2.39 12.10
N GLU A 13 12.58 -2.85 11.26
CA GLU A 13 13.68 -3.72 11.70
C GLU A 13 14.51 -3.07 12.80
N ARG A 14 14.92 -1.81 12.62
CA ARG A 14 15.72 -1.07 13.61
C ARG A 14 14.95 -0.91 14.92
N GLU A 15 13.68 -0.53 14.85
CA GLU A 15 12.83 -0.39 16.04
C GLU A 15 12.66 -1.74 16.76
N LEU A 16 12.64 -2.86 16.04
CA LEU A 16 12.62 -4.21 16.63
C LEU A 16 13.93 -4.61 17.30
N THR A 17 15.07 -4.25 16.70
CA THR A 17 16.38 -4.57 17.26
C THR A 17 16.73 -3.74 18.49
N ASN A 18 16.31 -2.47 18.55
CA ASN A 18 16.68 -1.55 19.63
C ASN A 18 15.80 -1.65 20.89
N ARG A 19 14.89 -2.63 20.97
CA ARG A 19 13.95 -2.76 22.08
C ARG A 19 14.62 -3.33 23.32
N PRO A 20 14.20 -2.93 24.53
CA PRO A 20 14.60 -3.60 25.76
C PRO A 20 14.25 -5.09 25.73
N GLU A 21 15.12 -5.93 26.32
CA GLU A 21 14.93 -7.38 26.33
C GLU A 21 13.59 -7.80 26.95
N SER A 22 13.12 -7.07 27.98
CA SER A 22 11.82 -7.27 28.61
C SER A 22 10.66 -7.20 27.61
N ILE A 23 10.68 -6.23 26.70
CA ILE A 23 9.68 -6.07 25.65
C ILE A 23 9.86 -7.14 24.57
N THR A 24 11.09 -7.43 24.18
CA THR A 24 11.40 -8.47 23.17
C THR A 24 10.89 -9.85 23.59
N ARG A 25 11.02 -10.22 24.86
CA ARG A 25 10.58 -11.52 25.41
C ARG A 25 9.08 -11.59 25.70
N SER A 26 8.41 -10.44 25.80
CA SER A 26 6.96 -10.37 25.98
C SER A 26 6.22 -11.10 24.85
N VAL A 27 4.97 -11.52 25.11
CA VAL A 27 4.12 -12.15 24.09
C VAL A 27 3.91 -11.20 22.90
N ALA A 28 3.68 -9.92 23.17
CA ALA A 28 3.51 -8.89 22.16
C ALA A 28 4.77 -8.68 21.31
N GLY A 29 5.96 -8.58 21.94
CA GLY A 29 7.23 -8.42 21.22
C GLY A 29 7.57 -9.60 20.32
N ARG A 30 7.34 -10.83 20.82
CA ARG A 30 7.50 -12.06 20.00
C ARG A 30 6.52 -12.10 18.83
N HIS A 31 5.26 -11.71 19.05
CA HIS A 31 4.25 -11.63 17.98
C HIS A 31 4.64 -10.60 16.92
N GLU A 32 5.10 -9.42 17.33
CA GLU A 32 5.52 -8.37 16.40
C GLU A 32 6.75 -8.78 15.59
N SER A 33 7.72 -9.45 16.22
CA SER A 33 8.90 -9.99 15.54
C SER A 33 8.53 -11.02 14.46
N LYS A 34 7.58 -11.93 14.77
CA LYS A 34 7.01 -12.87 13.79
C LYS A 34 6.29 -12.12 12.65
N THR A 35 5.54 -11.08 12.99
CA THR A 35 4.80 -10.26 12.03
C THR A 35 5.73 -9.55 11.06
N LEU A 36 6.83 -8.96 11.55
CA LEU A 36 7.86 -8.36 10.70
C LEU A 36 8.49 -9.42 9.79
N LYS A 37 8.86 -10.59 10.33
CA LYS A 37 9.44 -11.68 9.52
C LYS A 37 8.52 -12.07 8.36
N GLN A 38 7.24 -12.31 8.65
CA GLN A 38 6.24 -12.61 7.62
C GLN A 38 6.09 -11.45 6.62
N CYS A 39 6.09 -10.21 7.11
CA CYS A 39 6.01 -9.01 6.27
C CYS A 39 7.18 -8.94 5.28
N LYS A 40 8.40 -9.22 5.74
CA LYS A 40 9.63 -9.27 4.91
C LYS A 40 9.52 -10.34 3.82
N ASP A 41 9.04 -11.53 4.18
CA ASP A 41 8.93 -12.64 3.23
C ASP A 41 7.88 -12.34 2.16
N TYR A 42 6.73 -11.80 2.57
CA TYR A 42 5.62 -11.51 1.66
C TYR A 42 5.87 -10.29 0.78
N ILE A 43 6.67 -9.30 1.19
CA ILE A 43 6.92 -8.10 0.38
C ILE A 43 8.07 -8.27 -0.63
N ARG A 44 8.94 -9.26 -0.44
CA ARG A 44 10.07 -9.55 -1.33
C ARG A 44 9.69 -9.63 -2.82
N PRO A 45 8.59 -10.31 -3.21
CA PRO A 45 8.25 -10.40 -4.63
C PRO A 45 7.79 -9.07 -5.23
N LEU A 46 7.05 -8.24 -4.48
CA LEU A 46 6.71 -6.88 -4.90
C LEU A 46 7.97 -6.05 -5.15
N PHE A 47 8.98 -6.17 -4.28
CA PHE A 47 10.26 -5.50 -4.51
C PHE A 47 10.97 -5.95 -5.77
N LYS A 48 10.88 -7.24 -6.14
CA LYS A 48 11.42 -7.74 -7.42
C LYS A 48 10.66 -7.11 -8.59
N LEU A 49 9.33 -7.11 -8.56
CA LEU A 49 8.47 -6.53 -9.61
C LEU A 49 8.73 -5.03 -9.80
N LEU A 50 8.85 -4.27 -8.72
CA LEU A 50 9.14 -2.83 -8.77
C LEU A 50 10.52 -2.53 -9.34
N LYS A 51 11.53 -3.36 -9.03
CA LYS A 51 12.89 -3.20 -9.58
C LYS A 51 12.95 -3.54 -11.06
N SER A 52 12.25 -4.59 -11.48
CA SER A 52 12.20 -5.03 -12.87
C SER A 52 11.21 -4.25 -13.73
N ARG A 53 10.44 -3.32 -13.14
CA ARG A 53 9.35 -2.58 -13.80
C ARG A 53 8.32 -3.52 -14.47
N LYS A 54 8.04 -4.66 -13.85
CA LYS A 54 7.08 -5.68 -14.34
C LYS A 54 5.75 -5.64 -13.57
N LEU A 55 5.49 -4.57 -12.84
CA LEU A 55 4.24 -4.41 -12.12
C LEU A 55 3.17 -3.94 -13.10
N GLU A 56 1.96 -4.49 -13.01
CA GLU A 56 0.83 -4.04 -13.83
C GLU A 56 0.53 -2.55 -13.58
N ASP A 57 0.24 -1.78 -14.64
CA ASP A 57 0.07 -0.33 -14.58
C ASP A 57 -1.03 0.10 -13.61
N GLY A 58 -2.18 -0.61 -13.61
CA GLY A 58 -3.29 -0.34 -12.70
C GLY A 58 -2.86 -0.49 -11.24
N LEU A 59 -2.19 -1.58 -10.91
CA LEU A 59 -1.67 -1.81 -9.56
C LEU A 59 -0.57 -0.81 -9.19
N GLN A 60 0.33 -0.50 -10.13
CA GLN A 60 1.40 0.48 -9.91
C GLN A 60 0.83 1.86 -9.60
N PHE A 61 -0.21 2.29 -10.32
CA PHE A 61 -0.90 3.55 -10.09
C PHE A 61 -1.48 3.64 -8.66
N HIS A 62 -2.18 2.60 -8.20
CA HIS A 62 -2.72 2.55 -6.84
C HIS A 62 -1.62 2.57 -5.78
N LEU A 63 -0.58 1.74 -5.93
CA LEU A 63 0.54 1.72 -5.00
C LEU A 63 1.27 3.07 -4.95
N LEU A 64 1.32 3.80 -6.08
CA LEU A 64 1.88 5.15 -6.11
C LEU A 64 1.02 6.13 -5.29
N LYS A 65 -0.30 6.14 -5.51
CA LYS A 65 -1.25 6.97 -4.75
C LYS A 65 -1.13 6.71 -3.25
N ILE A 66 -1.19 5.45 -2.84
CA ILE A 66 -1.07 5.03 -1.44
C ILE A 66 0.23 5.57 -0.82
N VAL A 67 1.36 5.43 -1.52
CA VAL A 67 2.66 5.91 -1.03
C VAL A 67 2.71 7.44 -0.95
N ASN A 68 2.10 8.16 -1.88
CA ASN A 68 2.08 9.62 -1.87
C ASN A 68 1.23 10.15 -0.70
N PHE A 69 0.01 9.64 -0.52
CA PHE A 69 -0.82 10.00 0.63
C PHE A 69 -0.15 9.68 1.96
N ALA A 70 0.47 8.51 2.09
CA ALA A 70 1.22 8.14 3.30
C ALA A 70 2.41 9.09 3.58
N LYS A 71 3.08 9.57 2.53
CA LYS A 71 4.17 10.55 2.69
C LYS A 71 3.67 11.89 3.19
N GLU A 72 2.51 12.32 2.72
CA GLU A 72 1.82 13.56 3.11
C GLU A 72 1.14 13.45 4.50
N GLY A 73 1.08 12.25 5.06
CA GLY A 73 0.42 11.99 6.35
C GLY A 73 -1.10 11.77 6.23
N GLU A 74 -1.63 11.66 5.01
CA GLU A 74 -3.04 11.40 4.72
C GLU A 74 -3.33 9.88 4.75
N PHE A 75 -3.20 9.24 5.92
CA PHE A 75 -3.35 7.78 6.01
C PHE A 75 -4.77 7.29 5.75
N VAL A 76 -5.80 8.10 6.02
CA VAL A 76 -7.19 7.80 5.64
C VAL A 76 -7.31 7.67 4.11
N GLN A 77 -6.80 8.64 3.36
CA GLN A 77 -6.82 8.60 1.89
C GLN A 77 -5.95 7.46 1.32
N ALA A 78 -4.83 7.18 1.97
CA ALA A 78 -3.99 6.03 1.63
C ALA A 78 -4.74 4.71 1.84
N HIS A 79 -5.56 4.62 2.89
CA HIS A 79 -6.39 3.45 3.17
C HIS A 79 -7.54 3.32 2.19
N ASP A 80 -8.23 4.40 1.86
CA ASP A 80 -9.31 4.39 0.87
C ASP A 80 -8.78 3.91 -0.49
N SER A 81 -7.62 4.42 -0.92
CA SER A 81 -6.94 3.96 -2.14
C SER A 81 -6.55 2.48 -2.09
N TYR A 82 -6.21 1.96 -0.91
CA TYR A 82 -5.94 0.54 -0.69
C TYR A 82 -7.22 -0.30 -0.81
N ILE A 83 -8.34 0.17 -0.25
CA ILE A 83 -9.64 -0.48 -0.34
C ILE A 83 -10.17 -0.48 -1.78
N ASP A 84 -10.04 0.62 -2.51
CA ASP A 84 -10.45 0.71 -3.92
C ASP A 84 -9.72 -0.30 -4.81
N MET A 85 -8.41 -0.43 -4.59
CA MET A 85 -7.57 -1.43 -5.23
C MET A 85 -7.96 -2.87 -4.82
N ALA A 86 -8.32 -3.07 -3.54
CA ALA A 86 -8.71 -4.36 -3.00
C ALA A 86 -10.07 -4.85 -3.56
N ILE A 87 -11.05 -3.97 -3.61
CA ILE A 87 -12.40 -4.28 -4.10
C ILE A 87 -12.43 -4.34 -5.65
N GLY A 88 -11.47 -3.71 -6.32
CA GLY A 88 -11.45 -3.63 -7.78
C GLY A 88 -12.38 -2.55 -8.34
N ARG A 89 -12.79 -1.58 -7.51
CA ARG A 89 -13.66 -0.46 -7.89
C ARG A 89 -12.99 0.60 -8.77
N ALA A 90 -11.67 0.52 -8.93
CA ALA A 90 -10.86 1.52 -9.61
C ALA A 90 -11.01 1.60 -11.15
N ALA A 91 -11.98 0.91 -11.74
CA ALA A 91 -12.20 0.91 -13.19
C ALA A 91 -12.81 2.21 -13.76
N TRP A 92 -12.80 3.34 -13.03
CA TRP A 92 -13.31 4.61 -13.54
C TRP A 92 -12.38 5.79 -13.21
N PRO A 93 -11.99 6.62 -14.19
CA PRO A 93 -11.31 7.87 -13.93
C PRO A 93 -12.29 8.81 -13.22
N ILE A 94 -12.00 9.16 -11.96
CA ILE A 94 -12.73 10.20 -11.24
C ILE A 94 -12.39 11.54 -11.90
N GLY A 95 -13.31 12.00 -12.74
CA GLY A 95 -13.61 13.40 -13.07
C GLY A 95 -12.44 14.38 -13.26
N VAL A 96 -12.00 14.53 -14.51
CA VAL A 96 -11.90 15.89 -15.07
C VAL A 96 -13.11 16.05 -15.98
N THR A 97 -14.03 16.91 -15.57
CA THR A 97 -15.15 17.37 -16.41
C THR A 97 -14.58 18.16 -17.58
N MET A 98 -14.44 17.54 -18.74
CA MET A 98 -14.48 18.28 -20.00
C MET A 98 -15.91 18.78 -20.17
N VAL A 99 -16.14 20.01 -19.72
CA VAL A 99 -17.34 20.76 -20.06
C VAL A 99 -17.20 21.13 -21.54
N GLY A 100 -17.92 20.39 -22.38
CA GLY A 100 -17.98 20.64 -23.81
C GLY A 100 -19.17 19.90 -24.39
N ILE A 101 -20.25 20.63 -24.64
CA ILE A 101 -21.40 20.17 -25.41
C ILE A 101 -20.86 19.84 -26.80
N HIS A 102 -20.50 18.57 -27.03
CA HIS A 102 -20.41 17.84 -28.30
C HIS A 102 -19.59 16.56 -28.07
N ALA A 103 -20.19 15.54 -27.46
CA ALA A 103 -19.61 14.19 -27.42
C ALA A 103 -19.78 13.54 -28.81
N ARG A 104 -18.84 13.79 -29.72
CA ARG A 104 -18.75 13.02 -30.96
C ARG A 104 -18.09 11.66 -30.69
N SER A 105 -18.69 10.66 -31.33
CA SER A 105 -18.40 9.23 -31.31
C SER A 105 -16.93 8.88 -31.47
N GLY A 106 -16.41 8.06 -30.55
CA GLY A 106 -15.07 7.49 -30.65
C GLY A 106 -14.55 6.84 -29.38
N ARG A 107 -15.41 6.17 -28.59
CA ARG A 107 -14.96 5.47 -27.37
C ARG A 107 -14.47 4.07 -27.72
N ALA A 108 -13.34 4.02 -28.42
CA ALA A 108 -12.61 2.79 -28.67
C ALA A 108 -12.21 2.15 -27.33
N LYS A 109 -12.60 0.88 -27.16
CA LYS A 109 -12.10 -0.09 -26.18
C LYS A 109 -11.86 0.44 -24.76
N ILE A 110 -12.92 0.40 -23.96
CA ILE A 110 -12.77 0.19 -22.52
C ILE A 110 -12.25 -1.23 -22.36
N GLU A 111 -10.93 -1.42 -22.20
CA GLU A 111 -10.40 -2.67 -21.64
C GLU A 111 -10.81 -2.75 -20.17
N SER A 112 -12.01 -3.28 -19.99
CA SER A 112 -12.55 -3.74 -18.73
C SER A 112 -11.61 -4.77 -18.08
N SER A 113 -11.55 -4.72 -16.74
CA SER A 113 -11.46 -5.89 -15.83
C SER A 113 -10.12 -6.43 -15.31
N ASN A 114 -8.97 -5.75 -15.34
CA ASN A 114 -7.76 -6.33 -14.71
C ASN A 114 -7.66 -6.15 -13.18
N VAL A 115 -8.29 -5.13 -12.57
CA VAL A 115 -8.17 -4.88 -11.11
C VAL A 115 -8.94 -5.91 -10.28
N ALA A 116 -10.06 -6.45 -10.78
CA ALA A 116 -10.79 -7.53 -10.09
C ALA A 116 -9.94 -8.79 -9.94
N HIS A 117 -8.95 -9.01 -10.82
CA HIS A 117 -8.02 -10.14 -10.72
C HIS A 117 -6.94 -9.93 -9.65
N VAL A 118 -6.58 -8.68 -9.32
CA VAL A 118 -5.46 -8.34 -8.43
C VAL A 118 -5.63 -8.99 -7.06
N MET A 119 -6.82 -8.91 -6.46
CA MET A 119 -7.05 -9.60 -5.20
C MET A 119 -7.21 -11.10 -5.37
N ASN A 120 -7.56 -11.66 -6.52
CA ASN A 120 -7.75 -13.12 -6.65
C ASN A 120 -6.46 -13.93 -6.46
N SER A 121 -5.29 -13.36 -6.76
CA SER A 121 -4.01 -14.03 -6.59
C SER A 121 -3.52 -14.01 -5.13
N GLU A 122 -3.32 -15.19 -4.54
CA GLU A 122 -2.76 -15.34 -3.18
C GLU A 122 -1.43 -14.60 -3.00
N PHE A 123 -0.60 -14.63 -4.05
CA PHE A 123 0.67 -13.93 -4.10
C PHE A 123 0.50 -12.41 -3.96
N GLN A 124 -0.51 -11.85 -4.64
CA GLN A 124 -0.81 -10.42 -4.59
C GLN A 124 -1.38 -10.01 -3.23
N ARG A 125 -2.32 -10.79 -2.68
CA ARG A 125 -2.84 -10.57 -1.32
C ARG A 125 -1.72 -10.53 -0.28
N LYS A 126 -0.73 -11.43 -0.37
CA LYS A 126 0.42 -11.49 0.56
C LYS A 126 1.22 -10.18 0.56
N TYR A 127 1.69 -9.70 -0.59
CA TYR A 127 2.48 -8.46 -0.59
C TYR A 127 1.63 -7.23 -0.29
N LEU A 128 0.35 -7.20 -0.68
CA LEU A 128 -0.57 -6.09 -0.35
C LEU A 128 -0.83 -6.03 1.16
N THR A 129 -0.95 -7.18 1.82
CA THR A 129 -1.01 -7.26 3.29
C THR A 129 0.25 -6.68 3.91
N SER A 130 1.44 -7.00 3.37
CA SER A 130 2.68 -6.38 3.83
C SER A 130 2.72 -4.86 3.63
N VAL A 131 2.22 -4.35 2.50
CA VAL A 131 2.11 -2.90 2.26
C VAL A 131 1.25 -2.26 3.34
N LYS A 132 0.05 -2.80 3.63
CA LYS A 132 -0.82 -2.30 4.69
C LYS A 132 -0.11 -2.29 6.06
N ARG A 133 0.59 -3.37 6.41
CA ARG A 133 1.36 -3.44 7.68
C ARG A 133 2.42 -2.33 7.78
N LEU A 134 3.12 -2.03 6.68
CA LEU A 134 4.11 -0.95 6.65
C LEU A 134 3.46 0.43 6.80
N LEU A 135 2.27 0.65 6.24
CA LEU A 135 1.53 1.89 6.43
C LEU A 135 1.07 2.06 7.88
N THR A 136 0.54 1.00 8.48
CA THR A 136 0.16 1.00 9.90
C THR A 136 1.36 1.30 10.80
N PHE A 137 2.52 0.70 10.51
CA PHE A 137 3.76 1.00 11.20
C PHE A 137 4.16 2.48 11.06
N ASP A 138 4.16 3.01 9.83
CA ASP A 138 4.53 4.40 9.58
C ASP A 138 3.60 5.40 10.29
N GLN A 139 2.29 5.15 10.24
CA GLN A 139 1.29 5.96 10.94
C GLN A 139 1.48 5.98 12.46
N LYS A 140 1.82 4.82 13.05
CA LYS A 140 2.10 4.71 14.48
C LYS A 140 3.33 5.54 14.87
N ARG A 141 4.35 5.53 14.02
CA ARG A 141 5.63 6.22 14.23
C ARG A 141 5.53 7.73 14.06
N ARG A 142 4.69 8.22 13.13
CA ARG A 142 4.53 9.65 12.85
C ARG A 142 3.78 10.38 13.97
N THR A 143 4.49 11.26 14.69
CA THR A 143 3.91 12.13 15.73
C THR A 143 3.44 13.48 15.18
N ASP A 144 3.87 13.82 13.96
CA ASP A 144 3.56 15.05 13.22
C ASP A 144 2.16 15.06 12.57
N VAL A 145 1.48 13.92 12.53
CA VAL A 145 0.21 13.74 11.83
C VAL A 145 -0.97 13.77 12.79
N ASN A 146 -1.96 14.61 12.48
CA ASN A 146 -3.20 14.73 13.24
C ASN A 146 -3.93 13.38 13.37
N PRO A 147 -4.49 13.04 14.54
CA PRO A 147 -5.22 11.78 14.74
C PRO A 147 -6.36 11.56 13.74
N SER A 148 -7.03 12.63 13.27
CA SER A 148 -8.10 12.54 12.27
C SER A 148 -7.65 12.05 10.89
N LYS A 149 -6.35 12.15 10.58
CA LYS A 149 -5.76 11.65 9.34
C LYS A 149 -5.21 10.23 9.48
N LYS A 150 -5.29 9.65 10.68
CA LYS A 150 -4.87 8.28 10.99
C LYS A 150 -6.05 7.33 10.89
N VAL A 151 -5.80 6.13 10.41
CA VAL A 151 -6.78 5.03 10.41
C VAL A 151 -6.63 4.23 11.69
N THR A 152 -7.74 4.07 12.41
CA THR A 152 -7.77 3.31 13.66
C THR A 152 -7.61 1.81 13.40
#